data_AF-A0A9C9G5F2-F1
#
_entry.id   AF-A0A9C9G5F2-F1
#
_cell.length_a   1.000
_cell.length_b   1.000
_cell.length_c   1.000
_cell.angle_alpha   90.00
_cell.angle_beta   90.00
_cell.angle_gamma   90.00
#
_symmetry.space_group_name_H-M   'P 1'
#
loop_
_entity.id
_entity.type
_entity.pdbx_description
1 polymer ?
#
loop_
_entity_poly.entity_id
_entity_poly.type
_entity_poly.pdbx_seq_one_letter_code
_entity_poly.pdbx_strand_id
1 'polypeptide(L)'
;MAASVTDRKTRRGWMPVVGIMFLLFLSLFLLGEATSNSDRFGDLYGWILLVNAAMLLLLVSLIGVNLFALARQYRAREAGSRLTMRLVVIFVLIAVIPVTVVYAFSMQFLLRGMDSWFDVRIEQGLSNALELSQASLDLKQRDLLKHTRELAKSLSDVSDSRAVNSLHDLRSGQDTTEMTLLGKGNRIIAFSSAETAAVVPRLLDDTLMSQVKQAGSYVALEPITDAGLHVRVVVPVPVGSNESEVRYLHALYPIPRRLNDLADSVQEYYAVYQKLVYLRKPLRNTFSLTLSIVLLLSLFAAIWAAFYSARRLV
;
A
#
# COMPACT_ATOMS: atom_id res chain seq x y z
N MET A 1 42.23 13.97 -64.29
CA MET A 1 41.91 14.82 -63.12
C MET A 1 40.42 15.14 -63.15
N ALA A 2 39.54 14.20 -62.78
CA ALA A 2 38.10 14.41 -62.61
C ALA A 2 37.43 13.14 -62.04
N ALA A 3 37.70 12.81 -60.77
CA ALA A 3 36.97 11.75 -60.05
C ALA A 3 37.15 11.95 -58.54
N SER A 4 36.31 12.77 -57.88
CA SER A 4 36.27 12.79 -56.41
C SER A 4 35.11 13.58 -55.74
N VAL A 5 33.97 13.85 -56.39
CA VAL A 5 32.94 14.73 -55.77
C VAL A 5 31.66 14.01 -55.29
N THR A 6 31.40 12.77 -55.69
CA THR A 6 30.09 12.12 -55.40
C THR A 6 30.00 11.27 -54.13
N ASP A 7 31.09 11.08 -53.38
CA ASP A 7 31.11 10.09 -52.27
C ASP A 7 30.90 10.68 -50.85
N ARG A 8 30.67 12.00 -50.73
CA ARG A 8 30.51 12.67 -49.41
C ARG A 8 29.08 12.76 -48.88
N LYS A 9 28.05 12.42 -49.67
CA LYS A 9 26.64 12.67 -49.29
C LYS A 9 25.95 11.53 -48.54
N THR A 10 26.49 10.31 -48.60
CA THR A 10 25.91 9.10 -47.94
C THR A 10 26.49 8.83 -46.55
N ARG A 11 27.73 9.24 -46.25
CA ARG A 11 28.36 9.08 -44.93
C ARG A 11 27.82 10.01 -43.82
N ARG A 12 26.93 10.97 -44.11
CA ARG A 12 26.41 11.93 -43.12
C ARG A 12 25.00 11.60 -42.59
N GLY A 13 24.34 10.56 -43.11
CA GLY A 13 22.93 10.24 -42.79
C GLY A 13 22.70 9.32 -41.59
N TRP A 14 23.71 8.60 -41.10
CA TRP A 14 23.60 7.61 -40.01
C TRP A 14 23.86 8.21 -38.62
N MET A 15 24.79 9.17 -38.51
CA MET A 15 25.09 9.88 -37.25
C MET A 15 23.87 10.50 -36.55
N PRO A 16 22.97 11.24 -37.23
CA PRO A 16 21.80 11.82 -36.54
C PRO A 16 20.82 10.75 -36.06
N VAL A 17 20.69 9.63 -36.76
CA VAL A 17 19.79 8.52 -36.40
C VAL A 17 20.29 7.79 -35.17
N VAL A 18 21.59 7.48 -35.13
CA VAL A 18 22.23 6.86 -33.96
C VAL A 18 22.16 7.79 -32.74
N GLY A 19 22.35 9.11 -32.94
CA GLY A 19 22.21 10.11 -31.87
C GLY A 19 20.79 10.16 -31.29
N ILE A 20 19.75 10.12 -32.14
CA ILE A 20 18.35 10.06 -31.70
C ILE A 20 18.06 8.75 -30.94
N MET A 21 18.53 7.60 -31.45
CA MET A 21 18.35 6.31 -30.77
C MET A 21 19.03 6.28 -29.39
N PHE A 22 20.24 6.84 -29.28
CA PHE A 22 20.96 6.93 -28.01
C PHE A 22 20.24 7.85 -27.01
N LEU A 23 19.78 9.03 -27.45
CA LEU A 23 19.01 9.95 -26.61
C LEU A 23 17.71 9.31 -26.09
N LEU A 24 17.01 8.56 -26.93
CA LEU A 24 15.79 7.83 -26.54
C LEU A 24 16.08 6.71 -25.55
N PHE A 25 17.13 5.94 -25.78
CA PHE A 25 17.54 4.88 -24.85
C PHE A 25 17.94 5.46 -23.49
N LEU A 26 18.69 6.57 -23.49
CA LEU A 26 19.09 7.27 -22.27
C LEU A 26 17.86 7.84 -21.53
N SER A 27 16.89 8.42 -22.26
CA SER A 27 15.63 8.91 -21.71
C SER A 27 14.81 7.80 -21.05
N LEU A 28 14.74 6.62 -21.68
CA LEU A 28 14.10 5.44 -21.11
C LEU A 28 14.79 4.94 -19.84
N PHE A 29 16.13 4.91 -19.86
CA PHE A 29 16.93 4.49 -18.71
C PHE A 29 16.67 5.41 -17.51
N LEU A 30 16.69 6.73 -17.72
CA LEU A 30 16.41 7.73 -16.68
C LEU A 30 14.98 7.63 -16.14
N LEU A 31 13.99 7.31 -16.98
CA LEU A 31 12.60 7.10 -16.55
C LEU A 31 12.46 5.85 -15.66
N GLY A 32 13.19 4.78 -15.97
CA GLY A 32 13.26 3.58 -15.13
C GLY A 32 13.86 3.89 -13.75
N GLU A 33 14.98 4.63 -13.73
CA GLU A 33 15.66 5.06 -12.51
C GLU A 33 14.78 5.97 -11.63
N ALA A 34 14.12 6.97 -12.24
CA ALA A 34 13.20 7.88 -11.56
C ALA A 34 11.98 7.18 -10.95
N THR A 35 11.56 6.05 -11.53
CA THR A 35 10.44 5.25 -11.00
C THR A 35 10.86 4.41 -9.79
N SER A 36 12.16 4.06 -9.67
CA SER A 36 12.69 3.29 -8.53
C SER A 36 13.01 4.13 -7.30
N ASN A 37 13.34 5.42 -7.46
CA ASN A 37 13.72 6.32 -6.36
C ASN A 37 12.78 7.54 -6.27
N SER A 38 11.63 7.36 -5.62
CA SER A 38 10.56 8.37 -5.51
C SER A 38 10.97 9.65 -4.75
N ASP A 39 11.87 9.56 -3.78
CA ASP A 39 12.14 10.67 -2.84
C ASP A 39 13.01 11.79 -3.44
N ARG A 40 13.70 11.54 -4.56
CA ARG A 40 14.57 12.52 -5.24
C ARG A 40 14.01 13.07 -6.54
N PHE A 41 12.99 12.44 -7.11
CA PHE A 41 12.53 12.73 -8.47
C PHE A 41 11.04 13.10 -8.59
N GLY A 42 10.32 13.26 -7.48
CA GLY A 42 8.91 13.66 -7.49
C GLY A 42 8.60 14.88 -8.37
N ASP A 43 9.43 15.93 -8.28
CA ASP A 43 9.26 17.17 -9.07
C ASP A 43 9.75 17.04 -10.53
N LEU A 44 10.76 16.18 -10.75
CA LEU A 44 11.35 15.95 -12.07
C LEU A 44 10.54 14.96 -12.92
N TYR A 45 9.72 14.12 -12.29
CA TYR A 45 8.92 13.10 -12.95
C TYR A 45 7.98 13.69 -14.01
N GLY A 46 7.33 14.83 -13.72
CA GLY A 46 6.50 15.54 -14.69
C GLY A 46 7.30 16.05 -15.90
N TRP A 47 8.50 16.58 -15.68
CA TRP A 47 9.41 17.01 -16.74
C TRP A 47 9.91 15.84 -17.59
N ILE A 48 10.29 14.72 -16.97
CA ILE A 48 10.74 13.50 -17.66
C ILE A 48 9.60 12.95 -18.53
N LEU A 49 8.36 12.96 -18.04
CA LEU A 49 7.18 12.56 -18.83
C LEU A 49 6.96 13.48 -20.04
N LEU A 50 7.04 14.79 -19.86
CA LEU A 50 6.92 15.76 -20.96
C LEU A 50 8.00 15.58 -22.03
N VAL A 51 9.26 15.40 -21.63
CA VAL A 51 10.38 15.15 -22.54
C VAL A 51 10.17 13.85 -23.32
N ASN A 52 9.77 12.77 -22.64
CA ASN A 52 9.47 11.50 -23.29
C ASN A 52 8.30 11.62 -24.29
N ALA A 53 7.23 12.33 -23.92
CA ALA A 53 6.10 12.58 -24.80
C ALA A 53 6.51 13.39 -26.04
N ALA A 54 7.33 14.43 -25.87
CA ALA A 54 7.87 15.22 -26.97
C ALA A 54 8.77 14.37 -27.90
N MET A 55 9.62 13.52 -27.32
CA MET A 55 10.49 12.62 -28.08
C MET A 55 9.69 11.57 -28.86
N LEU A 56 8.62 11.04 -28.26
CA LEU A 56 7.67 10.14 -28.90
C LEU A 56 7.00 10.80 -30.10
N LEU A 57 6.48 12.02 -29.93
CA LEU A 57 5.86 12.80 -31.01
C LEU A 57 6.84 13.10 -32.14
N LEU A 58 8.09 13.48 -31.81
CA LEU A 58 9.15 13.68 -32.79
C LEU A 58 9.37 12.42 -33.62
N LEU A 59 9.43 11.26 -32.98
CA LEU A 59 9.72 10.00 -33.65
C LEU A 59 8.56 9.53 -34.54
N VAL A 60 7.32 9.66 -34.06
CA VAL A 60 6.12 9.42 -34.88
C VAL A 60 6.11 10.32 -36.11
N SER A 61 6.45 11.61 -35.96
CA SER A 61 6.57 12.56 -37.07
C SER A 61 7.65 12.13 -38.06
N LEU A 62 8.82 11.72 -37.58
CA LEU A 62 9.96 11.29 -38.41
C LEU A 62 9.64 10.01 -39.19
N ILE A 63 8.99 9.03 -38.55
CA ILE A 63 8.47 7.83 -39.21
C ILE A 63 7.44 8.23 -40.27
N GLY A 64 6.47 9.08 -39.91
CA GLY A 64 5.40 9.55 -40.80
C GLY A 64 5.94 10.27 -42.06
N VAL A 65 6.93 11.15 -41.90
CA VAL A 65 7.59 11.84 -43.03
C VAL A 65 8.31 10.85 -43.93
N ASN A 66 9.02 9.86 -43.37
CA ASN A 66 9.68 8.83 -44.18
C ASN A 66 8.69 7.96 -44.96
N LEU A 67 7.58 7.56 -44.33
CA LEU A 67 6.51 6.82 -45.00
C LEU A 67 5.84 7.66 -46.09
N PHE A 68 5.59 8.94 -45.83
CA PHE A 68 4.98 9.85 -46.81
C PHE A 68 5.90 10.10 -48.00
N ALA A 69 7.19 10.33 -47.77
CA ALA A 69 8.18 10.46 -48.83
C ALA A 69 8.25 9.21 -49.71
N LEU A 70 8.21 8.03 -49.08
CA LEU A 70 8.17 6.74 -49.77
C LEU A 70 6.90 6.59 -50.63
N ALA A 71 5.73 6.95 -50.09
CA ALA A 71 4.47 6.93 -50.84
C ALA A 71 4.46 7.92 -52.03
N ARG A 72 5.10 9.09 -51.88
CA ARG A 72 5.22 10.08 -52.96
C ARG A 72 6.14 9.60 -54.09
N GLN A 73 7.30 9.00 -53.77
CA GLN A 73 8.23 8.44 -54.77
C GLN A 73 7.58 7.30 -55.56
N TYR A 74 6.72 6.52 -54.92
CA TYR A 74 5.92 5.50 -55.59
C TYR A 74 4.96 6.09 -56.64
N ARG A 75 4.26 7.19 -56.30
CA ARG A 75 3.37 7.90 -57.24
C ARG A 75 4.13 8.57 -58.40
N ALA A 76 5.36 9.03 -58.18
CA ALA A 76 6.15 9.75 -59.17
C ALA A 76 6.78 8.89 -60.29
N ARG A 77 6.68 7.55 -60.22
CA ARG A 77 7.13 6.59 -61.27
C ARG A 77 8.61 6.72 -61.71
N GLU A 78 9.49 7.26 -60.87
CA GLU A 78 10.93 7.32 -61.14
C GLU A 78 11.54 5.91 -61.32
N ALA A 79 12.46 5.76 -62.28
CA ALA A 79 13.10 4.48 -62.60
C ALA A 79 13.88 3.94 -61.38
N GLY A 80 13.64 2.69 -60.98
CA GLY A 80 14.25 2.05 -59.80
C GLY A 80 13.40 2.08 -58.52
N SER A 81 12.41 2.98 -58.40
CA SER A 81 11.64 3.15 -57.15
C SER A 81 10.78 1.94 -56.78
N ARG A 82 10.32 1.15 -57.77
CA ARG A 82 9.45 -0.01 -57.55
C ARG A 82 10.14 -1.16 -56.81
N LEU A 83 11.44 -1.38 -57.08
CA LEU A 83 12.20 -2.46 -56.45
C LEU A 83 12.56 -2.10 -54.99
N THR A 84 13.09 -0.89 -54.79
CA THR A 84 13.38 -0.34 -53.46
C THR A 84 12.12 -0.29 -52.60
N MET A 85 10.98 0.14 -53.15
CA MET A 85 9.69 0.14 -52.44
C MET A 85 9.27 -1.27 -52.02
N ARG A 86 9.31 -2.26 -52.93
CA ARG A 86 8.92 -3.64 -52.61
C ARG A 86 9.80 -4.22 -51.50
N LEU A 87 11.11 -4.00 -51.57
CA LEU A 87 12.06 -4.43 -50.53
C LEU A 87 11.77 -3.75 -49.18
N VAL A 88 11.59 -2.43 -49.17
CA VAL A 88 11.28 -1.69 -47.94
C VAL A 88 9.97 -2.15 -47.33
N VAL A 89 8.91 -2.34 -48.11
CA VAL A 89 7.61 -2.81 -47.60
C VAL A 89 7.71 -4.20 -46.98
N ILE A 90 8.41 -5.14 -47.63
CA ILE A 90 8.59 -6.50 -47.10
C ILE A 90 9.39 -6.46 -45.79
N PHE A 91 10.50 -5.72 -45.75
CA PHE A 91 11.31 -5.57 -44.53
C PHE A 91 10.52 -4.93 -43.38
N VAL A 92 9.78 -3.87 -43.68
CA VAL A 92 8.94 -3.18 -42.69
C VAL A 92 7.87 -4.11 -42.17
N LEU A 93 7.17 -4.87 -43.02
CA LEU A 93 6.15 -5.83 -42.56
C LEU A 93 6.75 -6.93 -41.67
N ILE A 94 7.87 -7.52 -42.07
CA ILE A 94 8.56 -8.58 -41.30
C ILE A 94 9.00 -8.06 -39.93
N ALA A 95 9.39 -6.79 -39.82
CA ALA A 95 9.82 -6.20 -38.56
C ALA A 95 8.66 -5.68 -37.69
N VAL A 96 7.64 -5.04 -38.29
CA VAL A 96 6.52 -4.40 -37.56
C VAL A 96 5.63 -5.44 -36.89
N ILE A 97 5.28 -6.51 -37.60
CA ILE A 97 4.31 -7.51 -37.14
C ILE A 97 4.73 -8.12 -35.78
N PRO A 98 5.93 -8.74 -35.64
CA PRO A 98 6.31 -9.38 -34.37
C PRO A 98 6.43 -8.37 -33.23
N VAL A 99 6.97 -7.18 -33.47
CA VAL A 99 7.13 -6.15 -32.43
C VAL A 99 5.77 -5.66 -31.94
N THR A 100 4.80 -5.50 -32.85
CA THR A 100 3.43 -5.10 -32.50
C THR A 100 2.72 -6.16 -31.69
N VAL A 101 2.90 -7.45 -32.02
CA VAL A 101 2.35 -8.57 -31.25
C VAL A 101 2.90 -8.58 -29.82
N VAL A 102 4.23 -8.45 -29.68
CA VAL A 102 4.89 -8.39 -28.36
C VAL A 102 4.38 -7.19 -27.55
N TYR A 103 4.24 -6.02 -28.18
CA TYR A 103 3.68 -4.83 -27.52
C TYR A 103 2.24 -5.06 -27.06
N ALA A 104 1.38 -5.60 -27.92
CA ALA A 104 -0.02 -5.85 -27.58
C ALA A 104 -0.15 -6.84 -26.41
N PHE A 105 0.61 -7.93 -26.45
CA PHE A 105 0.65 -8.91 -25.36
C PHE A 105 1.18 -8.31 -24.07
N SER A 106 2.28 -7.56 -24.14
CA SER A 106 2.88 -6.90 -22.97
C SER A 106 1.93 -5.89 -22.35
N MET A 107 1.26 -5.07 -23.18
CA MET A 107 0.28 -4.09 -22.73
C MET A 107 -0.92 -4.77 -22.07
N GLN A 108 -1.45 -5.83 -22.69
CA GLN A 108 -2.59 -6.56 -22.15
C GLN A 108 -2.26 -7.28 -20.85
N PHE A 109 -1.08 -7.89 -20.76
CA PHE A 109 -0.58 -8.51 -19.53
C PHE A 109 -0.37 -7.47 -18.44
N LEU A 110 0.20 -6.31 -18.77
CA LEU A 110 0.46 -5.25 -17.81
C LEU A 110 -0.82 -4.62 -17.27
N LEU A 111 -1.76 -4.25 -18.16
CA LEU A 111 -3.05 -3.69 -17.75
C LEU A 111 -3.84 -4.68 -16.88
N ARG A 112 -3.97 -5.93 -17.31
CA ARG A 112 -4.71 -6.96 -16.54
C ARG A 112 -3.98 -7.38 -15.26
N GLY A 113 -2.66 -7.44 -15.28
CA GLY A 113 -1.84 -7.76 -14.12
C GLY A 113 -1.95 -6.68 -13.03
N MET A 114 -1.84 -5.40 -13.41
CA MET A 114 -2.02 -4.28 -12.48
C MET A 114 -3.45 -4.19 -11.92
N ASP A 115 -4.46 -4.55 -12.71
CA ASP A 115 -5.83 -4.54 -12.21
C ASP A 115 -6.07 -5.74 -11.26
N SER A 116 -5.60 -6.93 -11.62
CA SER A 116 -5.84 -8.18 -10.88
C SER A 116 -5.16 -8.29 -9.51
N TRP A 117 -3.93 -7.78 -9.38
CA TRP A 117 -3.15 -7.88 -8.13
C TRP A 117 -3.58 -6.85 -7.07
N PHE A 118 -4.22 -5.76 -7.48
CA PHE A 118 -4.50 -4.63 -6.60
C PHE A 118 -5.96 -4.51 -6.14
N ASP A 119 -6.96 -4.89 -6.93
CA ASP A 119 -8.34 -4.41 -6.69
C ASP A 119 -9.18 -5.13 -5.63
N VAL A 120 -8.88 -6.37 -5.26
CA VAL A 120 -9.89 -7.15 -4.50
C VAL A 120 -9.32 -7.94 -3.34
N ARG A 121 -8.13 -8.54 -3.49
CA ARG A 121 -7.63 -9.51 -2.51
C ARG A 121 -6.91 -8.89 -1.32
N ILE A 122 -6.27 -7.74 -1.51
CA ILE A 122 -5.47 -7.09 -0.46
C ILE A 122 -6.34 -6.14 0.37
N GLU A 123 -7.14 -5.29 -0.28
CA GLU A 123 -8.04 -4.35 0.41
C GLU A 123 -9.10 -5.08 1.23
N GLN A 124 -9.78 -6.08 0.66
CA GLN A 124 -10.77 -6.88 1.40
C GLN A 124 -10.09 -7.73 2.47
N GLY A 125 -8.92 -8.31 2.20
CA GLY A 125 -8.19 -9.10 3.18
C GLY A 125 -7.81 -8.29 4.41
N LEU A 126 -7.35 -7.04 4.21
CA LEU A 126 -6.92 -6.16 5.29
C LEU A 126 -8.10 -5.52 6.03
N SER A 127 -9.15 -5.11 5.32
CA SER A 127 -10.40 -4.64 5.93
C SER A 127 -11.07 -5.73 6.77
N ASN A 128 -11.16 -6.95 6.24
CA ASN A 128 -11.73 -8.09 6.96
C ASN A 128 -10.87 -8.46 8.19
N ALA A 129 -9.55 -8.33 8.11
CA ALA A 129 -8.66 -8.55 9.25
C ALA A 129 -8.84 -7.49 10.34
N LEU A 130 -9.00 -6.22 9.97
CA LEU A 130 -9.29 -5.13 10.91
C LEU A 130 -10.66 -5.32 11.59
N GLU A 131 -11.70 -5.62 10.79
CA GLU A 131 -13.05 -5.89 11.30
C GLU A 131 -13.06 -7.11 12.23
N LEU A 132 -12.35 -8.19 11.86
CA LEU A 132 -12.18 -9.37 12.72
C LEU A 132 -11.45 -9.04 14.02
N SER A 133 -10.40 -8.21 13.97
CA SER A 133 -9.67 -7.77 15.16
C SER A 133 -10.58 -6.98 16.10
N GLN A 134 -11.32 -6.00 15.57
CA GLN A 134 -12.28 -5.20 16.33
C GLN A 134 -13.39 -6.07 16.94
N ALA A 135 -13.96 -7.00 16.15
CA ALA A 135 -14.98 -7.93 16.63
C ALA A 135 -14.43 -8.87 17.72
N SER A 136 -13.19 -9.36 17.57
CA SER A 136 -12.54 -10.21 18.57
C SER A 136 -12.28 -9.45 19.88
N LEU A 137 -11.91 -8.17 19.80
CA LEU A 137 -11.74 -7.30 20.95
C LEU A 137 -13.07 -7.02 21.66
N ASP A 138 -14.16 -6.72 20.92
CA ASP A 138 -15.49 -6.52 21.49
C ASP A 138 -16.01 -7.80 22.18
N LEU A 139 -15.82 -8.96 21.54
CA LEU A 139 -16.15 -10.26 22.16
C LEU A 139 -15.37 -10.47 23.46
N LYS A 140 -14.07 -10.17 23.47
CA LYS A 140 -13.24 -10.31 24.67
C LYS A 140 -13.68 -9.34 25.77
N GLN A 141 -14.03 -8.10 25.43
CA GLN A 141 -14.57 -7.13 26.39
C GLN A 141 -15.88 -7.62 27.01
N ARG A 142 -16.80 -8.16 26.21
CA ARG A 142 -18.07 -8.72 26.71
C ARG A 142 -17.87 -9.93 27.61
N ASP A 143 -16.95 -10.83 27.23
CA ASP A 143 -16.57 -12.00 28.01
C ASP A 143 -15.99 -11.60 29.38
N LEU A 144 -15.02 -10.68 29.38
CA LEU A 144 -14.44 -10.14 30.61
C LEU A 144 -15.49 -9.44 31.47
N LEU A 145 -16.37 -8.62 30.89
CA LEU A 145 -17.45 -7.96 31.61
C LEU A 145 -18.39 -8.98 32.29
N LYS A 146 -18.78 -10.03 31.58
CA LYS A 146 -19.63 -11.09 32.14
C LYS A 146 -18.91 -11.80 33.29
N HIS A 147 -17.65 -12.14 33.10
CA HIS A 147 -16.83 -12.82 34.08
C HIS A 147 -16.61 -11.97 35.35
N THR A 148 -16.28 -10.68 35.20
CA THR A 148 -16.13 -9.77 36.34
C THR A 148 -17.44 -9.61 37.12
N ARG A 149 -18.61 -9.64 36.45
CA ARG A 149 -19.92 -9.66 37.16
C ARG A 149 -20.11 -10.92 37.98
N GLU A 150 -19.64 -12.07 37.52
CA GLU A 150 -19.70 -13.33 38.28
C GLU A 150 -18.78 -13.27 39.50
N LEU A 151 -17.56 -12.72 39.37
CA LEU A 151 -16.66 -12.45 40.49
C LEU A 151 -17.26 -11.43 41.47
N ALA A 152 -17.96 -10.40 40.98
CA ALA A 152 -18.63 -9.44 41.84
C ALA A 152 -19.73 -10.08 42.68
N LYS A 153 -20.43 -11.10 42.18
CA LYS A 153 -21.43 -11.84 42.95
C LYS A 153 -20.83 -12.62 44.12
N SER A 154 -19.64 -13.22 43.95
CA SER A 154 -18.97 -13.94 45.05
C SER A 154 -18.47 -13.02 46.16
N LEU A 155 -18.36 -11.71 45.89
CA LEU A 155 -17.98 -10.69 46.87
C LEU A 155 -19.16 -10.06 47.62
N SER A 156 -20.40 -10.43 47.31
CA SER A 156 -21.61 -9.82 47.89
C SER A 156 -21.72 -9.99 49.42
N ASP A 157 -21.37 -11.17 49.94
CA ASP A 157 -21.44 -11.51 51.38
C ASP A 157 -20.07 -11.46 52.09
N VAL A 158 -19.05 -10.90 51.44
CA VAL A 158 -17.70 -10.79 51.99
C VAL A 158 -17.57 -9.53 52.82
N SER A 159 -17.24 -9.68 54.10
CA SER A 159 -16.99 -8.56 55.02
C SER A 159 -15.70 -7.82 54.66
N ASP A 160 -15.62 -6.52 54.98
CA ASP A 160 -14.44 -5.67 54.71
C ASP A 160 -13.13 -6.28 55.24
N SER A 161 -13.18 -6.90 56.42
CA SER A 161 -12.03 -7.58 57.04
C SER A 161 -11.50 -8.78 56.24
N ARG A 162 -12.35 -9.44 55.44
CA ARG A 162 -11.98 -10.59 54.60
C ARG A 162 -11.79 -10.21 53.14
N ALA A 163 -12.24 -9.02 52.73
CA ALA A 163 -12.22 -8.56 51.35
C ALA A 163 -10.81 -8.60 50.73
N VAL A 164 -9.76 -8.25 51.49
CA VAL A 164 -8.37 -8.28 51.00
C VAL A 164 -7.96 -9.68 50.55
N ASN A 165 -8.19 -10.70 51.40
CA ASN A 165 -7.80 -12.08 51.09
C ASN A 165 -8.67 -12.66 49.97
N SER A 166 -9.99 -12.46 50.03
CA SER A 166 -10.89 -12.93 48.97
C SER A 166 -10.56 -12.30 47.62
N LEU A 167 -10.21 -11.01 47.58
CA LEU A 167 -9.82 -10.33 46.35
C LEU A 167 -8.46 -10.83 45.83
N HIS A 168 -7.54 -11.19 46.73
CA HIS A 168 -6.28 -11.83 46.36
C HIS A 168 -6.48 -13.20 45.72
N ASP A 169 -7.34 -14.05 46.29
CA ASP A 169 -7.67 -15.37 45.75
C ASP A 169 -8.36 -15.26 44.39
N LEU A 170 -9.32 -14.34 44.24
CA LEU A 170 -10.02 -14.11 42.96
C LEU A 170 -9.09 -13.55 41.89
N ARG A 171 -8.14 -12.68 42.25
CA ARG A 171 -7.15 -12.15 41.30
C ARG A 171 -6.14 -13.22 40.89
N SER A 172 -5.59 -13.97 41.85
CA SER A 172 -4.55 -14.98 41.60
C SER A 172 -5.07 -16.20 40.83
N GLY A 173 -6.35 -16.54 40.99
CA GLY A 173 -7.02 -17.56 40.18
C GLY A 173 -7.34 -17.11 38.74
N GLN A 174 -6.95 -15.90 38.34
CA GLN A 174 -7.25 -15.31 37.03
C GLN A 174 -6.02 -14.62 36.44
N ASP A 175 -6.00 -14.47 35.11
CA ASP A 175 -5.01 -13.64 34.41
C ASP A 175 -5.37 -12.14 34.54
N THR A 176 -5.51 -11.64 35.77
CA THR A 176 -5.85 -10.24 36.06
C THR A 176 -4.66 -9.52 36.70
N THR A 177 -4.29 -8.37 36.14
CA THR A 177 -3.17 -7.57 36.64
C THR A 177 -3.53 -6.92 37.98
N GLU A 178 -4.70 -6.31 38.07
CA GLU A 178 -5.14 -5.58 39.27
C GLU A 178 -6.63 -5.81 39.52
N MET A 179 -7.00 -5.96 40.79
CA MET A 179 -8.39 -5.91 41.25
C MET A 179 -8.51 -4.97 42.46
N THR A 180 -9.54 -4.14 42.46
CA THR A 180 -9.84 -3.22 43.56
C THR A 180 -11.32 -3.32 43.91
N LEU A 181 -11.61 -3.53 45.19
CA LEU A 181 -12.96 -3.40 45.73
C LEU A 181 -13.12 -1.98 46.28
N LEU A 182 -14.10 -1.26 45.74
CA LEU A 182 -14.37 0.14 46.03
C LEU A 182 -15.72 0.27 46.75
N GLY A 183 -15.76 1.11 47.78
CA GLY A 183 -16.98 1.58 48.43
C GLY A 183 -17.49 2.89 47.83
N LYS A 184 -18.40 3.55 48.55
CA LYS A 184 -18.96 4.85 48.19
C LYS A 184 -17.85 5.90 48.11
N GLY A 185 -17.95 6.75 47.09
CA GLY A 185 -17.01 7.84 46.88
C GLY A 185 -15.59 7.37 46.53
N ASN A 186 -15.44 6.23 45.84
CA ASN A 186 -14.15 5.69 45.41
C ASN A 186 -13.24 5.27 46.58
N ARG A 187 -13.79 5.04 47.78
CA ARG A 187 -13.04 4.54 48.94
C ARG A 187 -12.52 3.13 48.68
N ILE A 188 -11.22 2.91 48.82
CA ILE A 188 -10.62 1.58 48.63
C ILE A 188 -10.92 0.71 49.85
N ILE A 189 -11.65 -0.38 49.65
CA ILE A 189 -11.94 -1.40 50.70
C ILE A 189 -10.86 -2.48 50.65
N ALA A 190 -10.51 -2.94 49.45
CA ALA A 190 -9.47 -3.92 49.23
C ALA A 190 -8.77 -3.69 47.88
N PHE A 191 -7.50 -4.02 47.80
CA PHE A 191 -6.69 -3.94 46.60
C PHE A 191 -5.78 -5.17 46.50
N SER A 192 -5.67 -5.72 45.30
CA SER A 192 -4.76 -6.81 44.98
C SER A 192 -4.14 -6.55 43.62
N SER A 193 -2.82 -6.68 43.52
CA SER A 193 -2.07 -6.55 42.26
C SER A 193 -1.18 -7.76 42.03
N ALA A 194 -0.95 -8.08 40.76
CA ALA A 194 0.08 -9.02 40.30
C ALA A 194 1.47 -8.40 40.37
N GLU A 195 1.56 -7.07 40.29
CA GLU A 195 2.81 -6.33 40.35
C GLU A 195 3.21 -6.06 41.80
N THR A 196 4.34 -6.60 42.22
CA THR A 196 4.88 -6.45 43.59
C THR A 196 5.14 -4.98 43.97
N ALA A 197 5.39 -4.12 42.97
CA ALA A 197 5.66 -2.69 43.17
C ALA A 197 4.39 -1.82 43.24
N ALA A 198 3.22 -2.35 42.85
CA ALA A 198 1.98 -1.60 42.88
C ALA A 198 1.40 -1.59 44.30
N VAL A 199 1.57 -0.47 45.01
CA VAL A 199 1.10 -0.29 46.40
C VAL A 199 -0.26 0.42 46.45
N VAL A 200 -0.64 1.10 45.37
CA VAL A 200 -1.88 1.87 45.28
C VAL A 200 -2.61 1.49 44.00
N PRO A 201 -3.94 1.26 44.03
CA PRO A 201 -4.71 0.99 42.83
C PRO A 201 -4.74 2.19 41.89
N ARG A 202 -4.83 1.90 40.59
CA ARG A 202 -5.13 2.92 39.58
C ARG A 202 -6.57 3.41 39.78
N LEU A 203 -6.70 4.64 40.29
CA LEU A 203 -7.98 5.26 40.65
C LEU A 203 -8.91 5.40 39.43
N LEU A 204 -10.22 5.38 39.68
CA LEU A 204 -11.24 5.70 38.70
C LEU A 204 -11.49 7.20 38.71
N ASP A 205 -11.52 7.82 37.53
CA ASP A 205 -11.92 9.21 37.35
C ASP A 205 -13.42 9.40 37.64
N ASP A 206 -13.80 10.60 38.06
CA ASP A 206 -15.19 10.94 38.39
C ASP A 206 -16.17 10.73 37.22
N THR A 207 -15.68 10.95 35.99
CA THR A 207 -16.41 10.72 34.74
C THR A 207 -16.74 9.24 34.55
N LEU A 208 -15.77 8.35 34.77
CA LEU A 208 -15.95 6.90 34.71
C LEU A 208 -16.96 6.44 35.77
N MET A 209 -16.84 6.96 37.00
CA MET A 209 -17.76 6.61 38.07
C MET A 209 -19.20 7.04 37.77
N SER A 210 -19.38 8.20 37.14
CA SER A 210 -20.70 8.65 36.65
C SER A 210 -21.25 7.70 35.58
N GLN A 211 -20.41 7.27 34.63
CA GLN A 211 -20.81 6.34 33.58
C GLN A 211 -21.19 4.96 34.13
N VAL A 212 -20.42 4.42 35.10
CA VAL A 212 -20.74 3.16 35.78
C VAL A 212 -22.09 3.24 36.49
N LYS A 213 -22.38 4.36 37.16
CA LYS A 213 -23.66 4.58 37.85
C LYS A 213 -24.85 4.67 36.88
N GLN A 214 -24.65 5.25 35.69
CA GLN A 214 -25.70 5.38 34.67
C GLN A 214 -25.93 4.07 33.90
N ALA A 215 -24.86 3.42 33.45
CA ALA A 215 -24.91 2.24 32.58
C ALA A 215 -24.94 0.91 33.35
N GLY A 216 -24.75 0.93 34.67
CA GLY A 216 -24.71 -0.27 35.53
C GLY A 216 -23.44 -1.11 35.39
N SER A 217 -22.50 -0.70 34.54
CA SER A 217 -21.15 -1.26 34.41
C SER A 217 -20.34 -0.44 33.40
N TYR A 218 -19.02 -0.59 33.41
CA TYR A 218 -18.11 -0.03 32.42
C TYR A 218 -17.16 -1.12 31.92
N VAL A 219 -16.94 -1.14 30.60
CA VAL A 219 -15.88 -1.95 29.98
C VAL A 219 -15.28 -1.14 28.83
N ALA A 220 -13.96 -1.00 28.81
CA ALA A 220 -13.25 -0.34 27.73
C ALA A 220 -11.81 -0.83 27.61
N LEU A 221 -11.24 -0.66 26.41
CA LEU A 221 -9.81 -0.80 26.16
C LEU A 221 -9.14 0.53 26.47
N GLU A 222 -8.18 0.52 27.38
CA GLU A 222 -7.44 1.71 27.79
C GLU A 222 -5.94 1.45 27.74
N PRO A 223 -5.15 2.35 27.14
CA PRO A 223 -3.70 2.30 27.26
C PRO A 223 -3.30 2.73 28.67
N ILE A 224 -2.52 1.89 29.34
CA ILE A 224 -1.98 2.18 30.66
C ILE A 224 -0.49 2.46 30.53
N THR A 225 -0.05 3.61 31.03
CA THR A 225 1.37 3.99 31.09
C THR A 225 2.19 2.88 31.75
N ASP A 226 3.27 2.48 31.09
CA ASP A 226 4.22 1.43 31.49
C ASP A 226 3.67 -0.01 31.56
N ALA A 227 2.37 -0.23 31.41
CA ALA A 227 1.74 -1.55 31.46
C ALA A 227 1.16 -2.01 30.09
N GLY A 228 0.94 -1.09 29.15
CA GLY A 228 0.35 -1.39 27.83
C GLY A 228 -1.18 -1.39 27.84
N LEU A 229 -1.80 -1.89 26.78
CA LEU A 229 -3.27 -1.93 26.68
C LEU A 229 -3.88 -2.93 27.66
N HIS A 230 -4.91 -2.47 28.36
CA HIS A 230 -5.70 -3.25 29.29
C HIS A 230 -7.17 -3.11 28.98
N VAL A 231 -7.94 -4.15 29.31
CA VAL A 231 -9.39 -4.03 29.42
C VAL A 231 -9.71 -3.65 30.86
N ARG A 232 -10.24 -2.45 31.04
CA ARG A 232 -10.76 -1.99 32.32
C ARG A 232 -12.22 -2.41 32.42
N VAL A 233 -12.56 -3.09 33.51
CA VAL A 233 -13.93 -3.48 33.83
C VAL A 233 -14.31 -2.94 35.20
N VAL A 234 -15.47 -2.28 35.29
CA VAL A 234 -16.04 -1.84 36.56
C VAL A 234 -17.48 -2.29 36.64
N VAL A 235 -17.82 -3.04 37.68
CA VAL A 235 -19.16 -3.59 37.88
C VAL A 235 -19.62 -3.36 39.32
N PRO A 236 -20.92 -3.11 39.56
CA PRO A 236 -21.45 -3.07 40.91
C PRO A 236 -21.40 -4.47 41.53
N VAL A 237 -21.02 -4.53 42.80
CA VAL A 237 -21.12 -5.72 43.63
C VAL A 237 -22.53 -5.73 44.24
N PRO A 238 -23.31 -6.80 44.04
CA PRO A 238 -24.63 -6.91 44.66
C PRO A 238 -24.52 -6.76 46.18
N VAL A 239 -25.40 -5.95 46.76
CA VAL A 239 -25.42 -5.69 48.20
C VAL A 239 -25.97 -6.92 48.91
N GLY A 240 -25.17 -7.54 49.78
CA GLY A 240 -25.63 -8.62 50.67
C GLY A 240 -26.60 -8.10 51.74
N SER A 241 -27.36 -8.99 52.39
CA SER A 241 -28.44 -8.62 53.33
C SER A 241 -28.01 -7.80 54.56
N ASN A 242 -26.70 -7.69 54.83
CA ASN A 242 -26.10 -6.98 55.97
C ASN A 242 -25.36 -5.69 55.59
N GLU A 243 -25.34 -5.32 54.32
CA GLU A 243 -24.60 -4.19 53.78
C GLU A 243 -25.57 -3.09 53.32
N SER A 244 -25.28 -1.82 53.59
CA SER A 244 -26.11 -0.69 53.13
C SER A 244 -25.42 0.14 52.03
N GLU A 245 -24.18 -0.20 51.69
CA GLU A 245 -23.32 0.59 50.82
C GLU A 245 -23.12 -0.11 49.47
N VAL A 246 -23.37 0.60 48.37
CA VAL A 246 -23.10 0.09 47.02
C VAL A 246 -21.60 0.01 46.82
N ARG A 247 -21.12 -1.21 46.59
CA ARG A 247 -19.71 -1.51 46.30
C ARG A 247 -19.50 -1.70 44.80
N TYR A 248 -18.28 -1.47 44.33
CA TYR A 248 -17.87 -1.69 42.95
C TYR A 248 -16.61 -2.55 42.90
N LEU A 249 -16.59 -3.53 42.00
CA LEU A 249 -15.41 -4.28 41.66
C LEU A 249 -14.79 -3.65 40.41
N HIS A 250 -13.57 -3.18 40.54
CA HIS A 250 -12.74 -2.67 39.46
C HIS A 250 -11.64 -3.69 39.15
N ALA A 251 -11.54 -4.12 37.89
CA ALA A 251 -10.56 -5.10 37.43
C ALA A 251 -9.84 -4.60 36.17
N LEU A 252 -8.53 -4.87 36.10
CA LEU A 252 -7.68 -4.57 34.95
C LEU A 252 -7.11 -5.87 34.38
N TYR A 253 -7.51 -6.20 33.16
CA TYR A 253 -7.06 -7.38 32.43
C TYR A 253 -6.01 -6.98 31.39
N PRO A 254 -4.83 -7.62 31.36
CA PRO A 254 -3.80 -7.31 30.38
C PRO A 254 -4.22 -7.86 29.01
N ILE A 255 -4.01 -7.06 27.96
CA ILE A 255 -4.09 -7.56 26.58
C ILE A 255 -2.69 -7.97 26.12
N PRO A 256 -2.49 -9.23 25.68
CA PRO A 256 -1.20 -9.67 25.18
C PRO A 256 -0.66 -8.74 24.10
N ARG A 257 0.60 -8.33 24.22
CA ARG A 257 1.26 -7.36 23.29
C ARG A 257 1.06 -7.72 21.82
N ARG A 258 1.07 -9.01 21.51
CA ARG A 258 0.86 -9.55 20.16
C ARG A 258 -0.46 -9.12 19.50
N LEU A 259 -1.51 -8.84 20.28
CA LEU A 259 -2.79 -8.36 19.77
C LEU A 259 -2.76 -6.86 19.44
N ASN A 260 -2.00 -6.08 20.24
CA ASN A 260 -1.78 -4.65 20.00
C ASN A 260 -0.84 -4.42 18.82
N ASP A 261 0.27 -5.16 18.78
CA ASP A 261 1.24 -5.09 17.69
C ASP A 261 0.57 -5.43 16.36
N LEU A 262 -0.37 -6.39 16.36
CA LEU A 262 -1.10 -6.78 15.15
C LEU A 262 -2.11 -5.70 14.71
N ALA A 263 -2.80 -5.04 15.64
CA ALA A 263 -3.73 -3.95 15.33
C ALA A 263 -3.01 -2.72 14.78
N ASP A 264 -1.90 -2.31 15.43
CA ASP A 264 -1.08 -1.18 14.99
C ASP A 264 -0.40 -1.48 13.65
N SER A 265 0.13 -2.69 13.48
CA SER A 265 0.72 -3.12 12.20
C SER A 265 -0.30 -3.09 11.07
N VAL A 266 -1.52 -3.61 11.28
CA VAL A 266 -2.58 -3.60 10.26
C VAL A 266 -2.92 -2.17 9.83
N GLN A 267 -2.96 -1.23 10.78
CA GLN A 267 -3.22 0.18 10.48
C GLN A 267 -2.07 0.85 9.72
N GLU A 268 -0.82 0.56 10.09
CA GLU A 268 0.38 1.04 9.38
C GLU A 268 0.44 0.49 7.94
N TYR A 269 0.23 -0.81 7.77
CA TYR A 269 0.20 -1.45 6.46
C TYR A 269 -0.97 -0.96 5.58
N TYR A 270 -2.12 -0.62 6.17
CA TYR A 270 -3.25 -0.03 5.45
C TYR A 270 -2.89 1.37 4.92
N ALA A 271 -2.23 2.20 5.73
CA ALA A 271 -1.78 3.53 5.31
C ALA A 271 -0.73 3.48 4.19
N VAL A 272 0.20 2.51 4.25
CA VAL A 272 1.18 2.27 3.17
C VAL A 272 0.49 1.79 1.90
N TYR A 273 -0.49 0.87 2.02
CA TYR A 273 -1.26 0.39 0.87
C TYR A 273 -2.03 1.53 0.19
N GLN A 274 -2.69 2.42 0.93
CA GLN A 274 -3.39 3.57 0.34
C GLN A 274 -2.46 4.48 -0.48
N LYS A 275 -1.22 4.68 -0.01
CA LYS A 275 -0.19 5.41 -0.78
C LYS A 275 0.16 4.71 -2.10
N LEU A 276 0.26 3.38 -2.10
CA LEU A 276 0.53 2.59 -3.31
C LEU A 276 -0.66 2.59 -4.29
N VAL A 277 -1.89 2.55 -3.78
CA VAL A 277 -3.11 2.68 -4.61
C VAL A 277 -3.15 4.05 -5.31
N TYR A 278 -2.73 5.12 -4.64
CA TYR A 278 -2.63 6.46 -5.25
C TYR A 278 -1.65 6.48 -6.44
N LEU A 279 -0.58 5.70 -6.37
CA LEU A 279 0.45 5.59 -7.43
C LEU A 279 0.07 4.67 -8.59
N ARG A 280 -1.08 3.99 -8.53
CA ARG A 280 -1.53 3.02 -9.56
C ARG A 280 -1.65 3.63 -10.95
N LYS A 281 -2.25 4.83 -11.05
CA LYS A 281 -2.40 5.55 -12.33
C LYS A 281 -1.05 6.03 -12.90
N PRO A 282 -0.18 6.72 -12.12
CA PRO A 282 1.16 7.08 -12.55
C PRO A 282 1.99 5.88 -13.04
N LEU A 283 2.01 4.78 -12.28
CA LEU A 283 2.76 3.58 -12.66
C LEU A 283 2.25 3.00 -13.98
N ARG A 284 0.94 2.86 -14.14
CA ARG A 284 0.32 2.36 -15.38
C ARG A 284 0.72 3.22 -16.59
N ASN A 285 0.72 4.54 -16.40
CA ASN A 285 1.09 5.49 -17.46
C ASN A 285 2.57 5.39 -17.81
N THR A 286 3.48 5.34 -16.83
CA THR A 286 4.92 5.17 -17.08
C THR A 286 5.18 3.89 -17.87
N PHE A 287 4.67 2.75 -17.41
CA PHE A 287 4.91 1.48 -18.09
C PHE A 287 4.37 1.46 -19.52
N SER A 288 3.16 2.01 -19.73
CA SER A 288 2.57 2.13 -21.07
C SER A 288 3.41 3.02 -21.99
N LEU A 289 3.91 4.16 -21.47
CA LEU A 289 4.79 5.06 -22.21
C LEU A 289 6.12 4.40 -22.56
N THR A 290 6.76 3.73 -21.60
CA THR A 290 8.02 3.00 -21.82
C THR A 290 7.85 1.95 -22.93
N LEU A 291 6.81 1.11 -22.86
CA LEU A 291 6.52 0.12 -23.91
C LEU A 291 6.25 0.76 -25.27
N SER A 292 5.54 1.90 -25.30
CA SER A 292 5.26 2.63 -26.54
C SER A 292 6.53 3.20 -27.17
N ILE A 293 7.44 3.76 -26.36
CA ILE A 293 8.72 4.29 -26.84
C ILE A 293 9.61 3.15 -27.36
N VAL A 294 9.68 2.02 -26.63
CA VAL A 294 10.44 0.85 -27.08
C VAL A 294 9.91 0.34 -28.41
N LEU A 295 8.59 0.16 -28.55
CA LEU A 295 7.94 -0.22 -29.82
C LEU A 295 8.34 0.73 -30.95
N LEU A 296 8.18 2.03 -30.72
CA LEU A 296 8.46 3.05 -31.72
C LEU A 296 9.95 3.11 -32.10
N LEU A 297 10.85 2.95 -31.14
CA LEU A 297 12.29 2.88 -31.38
C LEU A 297 12.66 1.64 -32.20
N SER A 298 12.08 0.48 -31.91
CA SER A 298 12.24 -0.72 -32.72
C SER A 298 11.71 -0.54 -34.14
N LEU A 299 10.54 0.10 -34.31
CA LEU A 299 9.97 0.41 -35.62
C LEU A 299 10.85 1.36 -36.42
N PHE A 300 11.35 2.42 -35.77
CA PHE A 300 12.25 3.38 -36.40
C PHE A 300 13.55 2.72 -36.84
N ALA A 301 14.16 1.90 -35.99
CA ALA A 301 15.37 1.13 -36.31
C ALA A 301 15.14 0.19 -37.50
N ALA A 302 14.01 -0.52 -37.53
CA ALA A 302 13.64 -1.41 -38.61
C ALA A 302 13.41 -0.68 -39.94
N ILE A 303 12.64 0.41 -39.93
CA ILE A 303 12.39 1.24 -41.11
C ILE A 303 13.72 1.82 -41.63
N TRP A 304 14.56 2.32 -40.74
CA TRP A 304 15.87 2.85 -41.11
C TRP A 304 16.78 1.78 -41.71
N ALA A 305 16.84 0.59 -41.11
CA ALA A 305 17.60 -0.55 -41.63
C ALA A 305 17.09 -0.99 -43.01
N ALA A 306 15.77 -0.98 -43.23
CA ALA A 306 15.14 -1.29 -44.50
C ALA A 306 15.56 -0.29 -45.59
N PHE A 307 15.49 1.01 -45.29
CA PHE A 307 15.92 2.06 -46.23
C PHE A 307 17.42 2.00 -46.52
N TYR A 308 18.24 1.80 -45.48
CA TYR A 308 19.69 1.70 -45.63
C TYR A 308 20.08 0.50 -46.51
N SER A 309 19.46 -0.66 -46.28
CA SER A 309 19.71 -1.87 -47.07
C SER A 309 19.24 -1.71 -48.51
N ALA A 310 18.04 -1.14 -48.73
CA ALA A 310 17.48 -0.99 -50.05
C ALA A 310 18.25 0.01 -50.94
N ARG A 311 18.93 1.00 -50.35
CA ARG A 311 19.82 1.94 -51.09
C ARG A 311 21.22 1.38 -51.38
N ARG A 312 21.62 0.29 -50.73
CA ARG A 312 22.92 -0.37 -50.94
C ARG A 312 22.86 -1.51 -51.95
N LEU A 313 21.66 -2.07 -52.17
CA LEU A 313 21.41 -3.20 -53.08
C LEU A 313 21.05 -2.75 -54.51
N VAL A 314 20.73 -1.47 -54.72
CA VAL A 314 20.46 -0.84 -56.01
C VAL A 314 21.62 0.08 -56.34
#